data_AF-K0T8C8-F1
#
_entry.id   AF-K0T8C8-F1
#
_cell.length_a   1.000
_cell.length_b   1.000
_cell.length_c   1.000
_cell.angle_alpha   90.00
_cell.angle_beta   90.00
_cell.angle_gamma   90.00
#
_symmetry.space_group_name_H-M   'P 1'
#
loop_
_entity.id
_entity.type
_entity.pdbx_description
1 polymer ?
#
loop_
_entity_poly.entity_id
_entity_poly.type
_entity_poly.pdbx_seq_one_letter_code
_entity_poly.pdbx_strand_id
1 'polypeptide(L)'
;CSEGLLLANQIEIKSNQARGAKDRTSRIPRRGRQRTKNDGLAEMIRQILVAATASAAIFISPACEAFVSPWRASAIHNANDPSSSSSLNAEQVGIFFGTSTGSTEEAAQLLSEAFGSGVASEPIDIDGVDDVAAELGKYPALVCGTPTWNTGADTERSGTGWDEIYYTSMQDLDIAGKKVAVFGLGDSVSYSENYADGCGELHDVFSDLGCVMLGYTSQEGYQHDSSKAIRGDKFCGLLLDAVNEEDLTDERVSNWVSQLMQEGILDTNGGAVASATPAEVAPAVVEDEAPVFVDPVLAQEIMNEVKPEGYRSHYNPRTDKTMWISADGRSSYVTEGGPGHE
;
A
#
# COMPACT_ATOMS: atom_id res chain seq x y z
N CYS A 1 11.37 -39.88 48.58
CA CYS A 1 11.02 -40.80 47.49
C CYS A 1 9.59 -41.30 47.67
N SER A 2 8.61 -40.48 47.31
CA SER A 2 7.20 -40.89 47.21
C SER A 2 6.37 -39.66 46.78
N GLU A 3 6.53 -39.25 45.53
CA GLU A 3 5.60 -38.31 44.85
C GLU A 3 5.76 -38.31 43.32
N GLY A 4 6.14 -39.45 42.73
CA GLY A 4 6.38 -39.59 41.29
C GLY A 4 5.52 -40.64 40.57
N LEU A 5 4.50 -41.20 41.23
CA LEU A 5 3.76 -42.37 40.71
C LEU A 5 2.26 -42.17 40.48
N LEU A 6 1.76 -40.91 40.47
CA LEU A 6 0.31 -40.63 40.39
C LEU A 6 -0.15 -39.84 39.16
N LEU A 7 0.75 -39.43 38.24
CA LEU A 7 0.32 -38.74 37.00
C LEU A 7 0.39 -39.57 35.71
N ALA A 8 0.90 -40.80 35.75
CA ALA A 8 0.99 -41.65 34.55
C ALA A 8 -0.31 -42.43 34.24
N ASN A 9 -1.32 -42.40 35.12
CA ASN A 9 -2.50 -43.27 35.01
C ASN A 9 -3.81 -42.56 34.61
N GLN A 10 -3.75 -41.29 34.16
CA GLN A 10 -4.93 -40.54 33.68
C GLN A 10 -4.92 -40.22 32.19
N ILE A 11 -3.83 -40.51 31.47
CA ILE A 11 -3.75 -40.24 30.02
C ILE A 11 -4.22 -41.44 29.18
N GLU A 12 -4.31 -42.65 29.74
CA GLU A 12 -4.61 -43.87 28.97
C GLU A 12 -6.10 -44.28 28.93
N ILE A 13 -7.02 -43.48 29.50
CA ILE A 13 -8.46 -43.85 29.61
C ILE A 13 -9.36 -43.06 28.62
N LYS A 14 -8.90 -41.99 27.98
CA LYS A 14 -9.71 -41.24 26.99
C LYS A 14 -9.45 -41.59 25.51
N SER A 15 -8.47 -42.44 25.20
CA SER A 15 -8.16 -42.83 23.81
C SER A 15 -8.93 -44.05 23.31
N ASN A 16 -9.72 -44.72 24.16
CA ASN A 16 -10.40 -45.99 23.84
C ASN A 16 -11.93 -45.93 23.69
N GLN A 17 -12.55 -44.74 23.65
CA GLN A 17 -13.99 -44.58 23.39
C GLN A 17 -14.35 -44.17 21.95
N ALA A 18 -13.41 -44.19 21.00
CA ALA A 18 -13.68 -43.86 19.58
C ALA A 18 -13.37 -45.00 18.60
N ARG A 19 -13.25 -46.26 19.07
CA ARG A 19 -13.05 -47.43 18.21
C ARG A 19 -14.06 -48.53 18.54
N GLY A 20 -15.30 -48.35 18.09
CA GLY A 20 -16.35 -49.33 18.34
C GLY A 20 -17.63 -49.09 17.56
N ALA A 21 -17.56 -49.01 16.22
CA ALA A 21 -18.73 -49.22 15.36
C ALA A 21 -18.30 -49.45 13.89
N LYS A 22 -17.98 -50.70 13.55
CA LYS A 22 -18.10 -51.22 12.18
C LYS A 22 -19.03 -52.43 12.25
N ASP A 23 -20.13 -52.38 11.52
CA ASP A 23 -20.42 -53.27 10.38
C ASP A 23 -21.92 -53.55 10.23
N ARG A 24 -22.55 -53.00 9.19
CA ARG A 24 -23.74 -53.58 8.53
C ARG A 24 -23.82 -53.07 7.08
N THR A 25 -23.35 -53.96 6.22
CA THR A 25 -23.54 -54.11 4.78
C THR A 25 -24.79 -53.46 4.13
N SER A 26 -24.57 -52.70 3.07
CA SER A 26 -25.36 -52.77 1.83
C SER A 26 -24.54 -52.29 0.61
N ARG A 27 -24.81 -52.89 -0.56
CA ARG A 27 -24.03 -52.88 -1.80
C ARG A 27 -24.52 -51.82 -2.81
N ILE A 28 -23.56 -51.10 -3.44
CA ILE A 28 -23.48 -50.64 -4.87
C ILE A 28 -24.43 -49.48 -5.29
N PRO A 29 -24.09 -48.54 -6.24
CA PRO A 29 -22.94 -48.45 -7.16
C PRO A 29 -22.11 -47.14 -7.14
N ARG A 30 -20.96 -47.22 -7.81
CA ARG A 30 -20.00 -46.15 -8.16
C ARG A 30 -20.64 -44.98 -8.93
N ARG A 31 -20.35 -43.74 -8.50
CA ARG A 31 -20.38 -42.53 -9.32
C ARG A 31 -19.11 -41.71 -9.08
N GLY A 32 -18.60 -41.11 -10.15
CA GLY A 32 -17.23 -40.59 -10.28
C GLY A 32 -16.86 -39.50 -9.27
N ARG A 33 -15.61 -39.57 -8.81
CA ARG A 33 -14.97 -38.52 -8.02
C ARG A 33 -14.54 -37.41 -8.98
N GLN A 34 -15.25 -36.27 -8.95
CA GLN A 34 -14.74 -35.03 -9.53
C GLN A 34 -13.48 -34.63 -8.78
N ARG A 35 -12.40 -34.48 -9.54
CA ARG A 35 -11.11 -33.96 -9.09
C ARG A 35 -11.29 -32.45 -8.90
N THR A 36 -11.10 -31.97 -7.68
CA THR A 36 -11.17 -30.53 -7.35
C THR A 36 -9.98 -29.80 -7.96
N LYS A 37 -10.19 -28.58 -8.47
CA LYS A 37 -9.25 -27.77 -9.25
C LYS A 37 -7.93 -27.37 -8.54
N ASN A 38 -7.73 -27.75 -7.27
CA ASN A 38 -6.56 -27.33 -6.50
C ASN A 38 -5.36 -28.29 -6.58
N ASP A 39 -5.48 -29.43 -7.26
CA ASP A 39 -4.36 -30.37 -7.46
C ASP A 39 -3.55 -30.08 -8.75
N GLY A 40 -3.91 -29.04 -9.51
CA GLY A 40 -3.24 -28.66 -10.76
C GLY A 40 -2.16 -27.58 -10.63
N LEU A 41 -2.23 -26.76 -9.59
CA LEU A 41 -1.32 -25.63 -9.40
C LEU A 41 0.05 -26.07 -8.83
N ALA A 42 0.06 -27.10 -7.99
CA ALA A 42 1.27 -27.64 -7.38
C ALA A 42 2.15 -28.49 -8.33
N GLU A 43 1.60 -28.96 -9.45
CA GLU A 43 2.33 -29.75 -10.46
C GLU A 43 2.84 -28.89 -11.63
N MET A 44 2.25 -27.70 -11.87
CA MET A 44 2.75 -26.74 -12.86
C MET A 44 4.03 -26.02 -12.41
N ILE A 45 4.21 -25.80 -11.10
CA ILE A 45 5.37 -25.09 -10.55
C ILE A 45 6.64 -25.96 -10.50
N ARG A 46 6.52 -27.29 -10.66
CA ARG A 46 7.68 -28.20 -10.73
C ARG A 46 8.23 -28.47 -12.14
N GLN A 47 7.59 -27.96 -13.20
CA GLN A 47 8.03 -28.23 -14.59
C GLN A 47 8.82 -27.10 -15.27
N ILE A 48 9.11 -25.98 -14.59
CA ILE A 48 9.87 -24.86 -15.18
C ILE A 48 11.38 -24.90 -14.83
N LEU A 49 11.85 -25.87 -14.05
CA LEU A 49 13.26 -25.96 -13.65
C LEU A 49 13.97 -27.26 -14.04
N VAL A 50 13.82 -27.75 -15.29
CA VAL A 50 14.75 -28.71 -15.91
C VAL A 50 14.79 -28.51 -17.43
N ALA A 51 15.46 -27.46 -17.92
CA ALA A 51 15.88 -27.36 -19.33
C ALA A 51 16.94 -26.26 -19.55
N ALA A 52 18.14 -26.40 -18.98
CA ALA A 52 19.31 -25.65 -19.44
C ALA A 52 20.62 -26.36 -19.07
N THR A 53 20.78 -27.62 -19.45
CA THR A 53 22.08 -28.30 -19.49
C THR A 53 22.14 -29.27 -20.66
N ALA A 54 22.94 -28.97 -21.69
CA ALA A 54 23.91 -29.89 -22.30
C ALA A 54 24.55 -29.28 -23.55
N SER A 55 25.84 -29.58 -23.70
CA SER A 55 26.85 -29.01 -24.58
C SER A 55 26.81 -29.50 -26.03
N ALA A 56 27.51 -28.79 -26.93
CA ALA A 56 28.25 -29.41 -28.02
C ALA A 56 29.55 -28.63 -28.30
N ALA A 57 30.60 -29.38 -28.62
CA ALA A 57 31.99 -29.04 -28.46
C ALA A 57 32.73 -28.77 -29.79
N ILE A 58 33.83 -28.02 -29.69
CA ILE A 58 35.13 -28.11 -30.40
C ILE A 58 35.14 -28.08 -31.94
N PHE A 59 35.77 -27.02 -32.48
CA PHE A 59 36.69 -27.12 -33.62
C PHE A 59 37.98 -26.34 -33.27
N ILE A 60 39.12 -27.04 -33.34
CA ILE A 60 40.47 -26.47 -33.21
C ILE A 60 41.09 -26.44 -34.61
N SER A 61 41.65 -25.29 -35.03
CA SER A 61 42.99 -25.21 -35.65
C SER A 61 43.40 -23.78 -36.06
N PRO A 62 44.71 -23.53 -36.26
CA PRO A 62 45.38 -22.31 -35.82
C PRO A 62 45.88 -21.43 -36.98
N ALA A 63 46.21 -20.16 -36.71
CA ALA A 63 47.39 -19.47 -37.26
C ALA A 63 47.47 -17.98 -36.86
N CYS A 64 48.72 -17.52 -36.68
CA CYS A 64 49.26 -16.15 -36.67
C CYS A 64 49.01 -15.32 -35.40
N GLU A 65 49.89 -15.39 -34.40
CA GLU A 65 51.23 -14.76 -34.29
C GLU A 65 51.25 -13.21 -34.32
N ALA A 66 51.69 -12.69 -33.17
CA ALA A 66 52.67 -11.63 -32.98
C ALA A 66 52.34 -10.17 -33.40
N PHE A 67 52.08 -9.35 -32.38
CA PHE A 67 52.88 -8.13 -32.22
C PHE A 67 53.07 -7.80 -30.74
N VAL A 68 54.33 -7.68 -30.33
CA VAL A 68 54.77 -7.43 -28.97
C VAL A 68 55.40 -6.04 -28.90
N SER A 69 55.22 -5.38 -27.75
CA SER A 69 56.14 -4.44 -27.09
C SER A 69 55.81 -2.93 -27.22
N PRO A 70 56.39 -2.05 -26.38
CA PRO A 70 55.84 -1.77 -25.04
C PRO A 70 55.90 -0.27 -24.68
N TRP A 71 55.09 0.19 -23.73
CA TRP A 71 55.56 1.31 -22.90
C TRP A 71 55.26 1.10 -21.42
N ARG A 72 56.32 1.34 -20.64
CA ARG A 72 56.46 1.11 -19.20
C ARG A 72 55.79 2.24 -18.42
N ALA A 73 54.94 1.83 -17.49
CA ALA A 73 54.93 2.15 -16.05
C ALA A 73 55.41 3.53 -15.55
N SER A 74 54.55 4.17 -14.75
CA SER A 74 54.74 4.40 -13.29
C SER A 74 53.34 4.71 -12.70
N ALA A 75 52.75 3.85 -11.84
CA ALA A 75 52.69 3.98 -10.37
C ALA A 75 52.35 5.42 -9.92
N ILE A 76 51.39 5.71 -9.04
CA ILE A 76 51.22 5.25 -7.65
C ILE A 76 49.74 5.43 -7.19
N HIS A 77 49.31 4.56 -6.26
CA HIS A 77 48.12 4.58 -5.37
C HIS A 77 46.88 3.75 -5.76
N ASN A 78 47.06 2.44 -5.56
CA ASN A 78 46.24 1.54 -4.75
C ASN A 78 45.01 2.15 -4.02
N ALA A 79 43.82 1.70 -4.40
CA ALA A 79 42.92 1.01 -3.47
C ALA A 79 41.98 0.13 -4.29
N ASN A 80 42.18 -1.18 -4.16
CA ASN A 80 41.10 -2.16 -4.25
C ASN A 80 39.94 -1.65 -3.39
N ASP A 81 38.79 -1.36 -3.99
CA ASP A 81 37.54 -1.41 -3.26
C ASP A 81 36.73 -2.62 -3.75
N PRO A 82 36.87 -3.78 -3.09
CA PRO A 82 35.94 -4.88 -3.22
C PRO A 82 34.82 -4.66 -2.19
N SER A 83 34.00 -3.63 -2.37
CA SER A 83 32.75 -3.42 -1.63
C SER A 83 31.50 -3.52 -2.51
N SER A 84 31.61 -4.08 -3.72
CA SER A 84 30.45 -4.56 -4.49
C SER A 84 29.93 -5.92 -4.00
N SER A 85 29.94 -6.14 -2.69
CA SER A 85 29.30 -7.28 -2.04
C SER A 85 27.97 -6.84 -1.42
N SER A 86 26.91 -6.96 -2.21
CA SER A 86 25.55 -7.33 -1.77
C SER A 86 25.10 -6.78 -0.40
N SER A 87 24.49 -5.59 -0.38
CA SER A 87 23.64 -5.22 0.75
C SER A 87 22.41 -6.13 0.74
N LEU A 88 22.32 -7.03 1.70
CA LEU A 88 21.08 -7.72 1.99
C LEU A 88 20.06 -6.67 2.48
N ASN A 89 19.00 -6.47 1.69
CA ASN A 89 17.70 -5.88 2.04
C ASN A 89 17.72 -4.55 2.81
N ALA A 90 18.04 -3.44 2.12
CA ALA A 90 17.49 -2.15 2.51
C ALA A 90 16.09 -2.05 1.91
N GLU A 91 15.09 -1.69 2.70
CA GLU A 91 13.73 -1.42 2.23
C GLU A 91 13.79 -0.45 1.04
N GLN A 92 13.24 -0.87 -0.11
CA GLN A 92 13.26 -0.10 -1.35
C GLN A 92 12.01 0.78 -1.49
N VAL A 93 10.92 0.40 -0.82
CA VAL A 93 9.64 1.10 -0.89
C VAL A 93 9.30 1.64 0.49
N GLY A 94 9.17 2.96 0.61
CA GLY A 94 8.64 3.59 1.82
C GLY A 94 7.12 3.61 1.76
N ILE A 95 6.46 3.08 2.80
CA ILE A 95 5.00 3.13 2.92
C ILE A 95 4.63 4.24 3.91
N PHE A 96 3.94 5.25 3.43
CA PHE A 96 3.48 6.39 4.21
C PHE A 96 1.96 6.48 4.15
N PHE A 97 1.31 6.83 5.24
CA PHE A 97 -0.13 7.02 5.24
C PHE A 97 -0.54 8.14 6.18
N GLY A 98 -1.70 8.74 5.92
CA GLY A 98 -2.44 9.50 6.92
C GLY A 98 -3.66 8.70 7.34
N THR A 99 -4.08 8.81 8.60
CA THR A 99 -5.31 8.15 9.06
C THR A 99 -5.96 8.90 10.21
N SER A 100 -7.28 8.89 10.27
CA SER A 100 -8.03 9.43 11.41
C SER A 100 -8.59 8.30 12.28
N THR A 101 -9.10 7.23 11.65
CA THR A 101 -9.77 6.11 12.31
C THR A 101 -9.06 4.77 12.10
N GLY A 102 -7.83 4.76 11.58
CA GLY A 102 -7.00 3.56 11.45
C GLY A 102 -7.28 2.65 10.25
N SER A 103 -8.35 2.83 9.48
CA SER A 103 -8.60 1.97 8.31
C SER A 103 -7.48 2.08 7.25
N THR A 104 -6.92 3.29 7.06
CA THR A 104 -5.79 3.49 6.13
C THR A 104 -4.51 2.84 6.64
N GLU A 105 -4.31 2.81 7.96
CA GLU A 105 -3.18 2.14 8.62
C GLU A 105 -3.26 0.61 8.41
N GLU A 106 -4.45 0.02 8.59
CA GLU A 106 -4.69 -1.40 8.31
C GLU A 106 -4.38 -1.74 6.84
N ALA A 107 -4.83 -0.91 5.90
CA ALA A 107 -4.51 -1.09 4.48
C ALA A 107 -2.99 -0.95 4.19
N ALA A 108 -2.31 -0.01 4.86
CA ALA A 108 -0.87 0.17 4.75
C ALA A 108 -0.10 -1.06 5.27
N GLN A 109 -0.57 -1.66 6.37
CA GLN A 109 -0.02 -2.90 6.91
C GLN A 109 -0.16 -4.05 5.91
N LEU A 110 -1.35 -4.22 5.33
CA LEU A 110 -1.59 -5.25 4.30
C LEU A 110 -0.69 -5.04 3.07
N LEU A 111 -0.45 -3.79 2.66
CA LEU A 111 0.47 -3.46 1.58
C LEU A 111 1.90 -3.89 1.92
N SER A 112 2.40 -3.52 3.11
CA SER A 112 3.74 -3.90 3.57
C SER A 112 3.93 -5.42 3.57
N GLU A 113 2.95 -6.15 4.09
CA GLU A 113 2.95 -7.61 4.11
C GLU A 113 2.92 -8.21 2.69
N ALA A 114 2.14 -7.64 1.78
CA ALA A 114 2.03 -8.09 0.39
C ALA A 114 3.30 -7.82 -0.43
N PHE A 115 4.03 -6.75 -0.14
CA PHE A 115 5.36 -6.50 -0.73
C PHE A 115 6.40 -7.55 -0.29
N GLY A 116 6.21 -8.11 0.90
CA GLY A 116 7.07 -9.13 1.49
C GLY A 116 8.19 -8.53 2.35
N SER A 117 8.67 -9.32 3.30
CA SER A 117 9.62 -8.87 4.32
C SER A 117 10.93 -8.32 3.72
N GLY A 118 11.29 -7.10 4.11
CA GLY A 118 12.53 -6.44 3.72
C GLY A 118 12.51 -5.78 2.34
N VAL A 119 11.34 -5.72 1.69
CA VAL A 119 11.14 -5.00 0.41
C VAL A 119 10.54 -3.62 0.66
N ALA A 120 9.43 -3.56 1.39
CA ALA A 120 8.80 -2.32 1.82
C ALA A 120 9.08 -2.06 3.30
N SER A 121 9.00 -0.80 3.70
CA SER A 121 9.08 -0.40 5.09
C SER A 121 7.87 -0.86 5.89
N GLU A 122 8.05 -0.89 7.21
CA GLU A 122 6.89 -0.77 8.09
C GLU A 122 6.13 0.53 7.74
N PRO A 123 4.79 0.52 7.81
CA PRO A 123 3.99 1.71 7.53
C PRO A 123 4.33 2.87 8.49
N ILE A 124 4.50 4.07 7.94
CA ILE A 124 4.80 5.29 8.68
C ILE A 124 3.59 6.23 8.62
N ASP A 125 3.03 6.56 9.78
CA ASP A 125 1.98 7.56 9.89
C ASP A 125 2.59 8.95 9.72
N ILE A 126 2.09 9.71 8.75
CA ILE A 126 2.59 11.02 8.39
C ILE A 126 2.35 12.05 9.50
N ASP A 127 1.30 11.87 10.32
CA ASP A 127 1.02 12.74 11.48
C ASP A 127 2.10 12.59 12.58
N GLY A 128 2.87 11.51 12.55
CA GLY A 128 3.98 11.26 13.48
C GLY A 128 5.36 11.69 12.96
N VAL A 129 5.45 12.32 11.79
CA VAL A 129 6.72 12.64 11.14
C VAL A 129 7.09 14.12 11.30
N ASP A 130 8.17 14.39 12.01
CA ASP A 130 8.69 15.76 12.20
C ASP A 130 9.34 16.34 10.93
N ASP A 131 10.13 15.53 10.21
CA ASP A 131 10.85 15.93 8.99
C ASP A 131 10.46 15.02 7.82
N VAL A 132 9.35 15.39 7.17
CA VAL A 132 8.77 14.63 6.04
C VAL A 132 9.75 14.53 4.88
N ALA A 133 10.53 15.58 4.64
CA ALA A 133 11.53 15.61 3.58
C ALA A 133 12.59 14.53 3.79
N ALA A 134 13.15 14.48 5.00
CA ALA A 134 14.16 13.51 5.36
C ALA A 134 13.60 12.08 5.31
N GLU A 135 12.37 11.85 5.78
CA GLU A 135 11.75 10.53 5.76
C GLU A 135 11.45 10.01 4.35
N LEU A 136 10.78 10.80 3.51
CA LEU A 136 10.49 10.43 2.12
C LEU A 136 11.78 10.26 1.29
N GLY A 137 12.83 11.01 1.62
CA GLY A 137 14.14 10.95 0.98
C GLY A 137 14.88 9.62 1.17
N LYS A 138 14.57 8.84 2.22
CA LYS A 138 15.23 7.56 2.52
C LYS A 138 14.95 6.47 1.48
N TYR A 139 13.81 6.54 0.82
CA TYR A 139 13.30 5.46 -0.02
C TYR A 139 13.37 5.82 -1.51
N PRO A 140 13.84 4.92 -2.39
CA PRO A 140 13.86 5.17 -3.83
C PRO A 140 12.47 5.14 -4.48
N ALA A 141 11.50 4.46 -3.86
CA ALA A 141 10.09 4.47 -4.27
C ALA A 141 9.17 4.67 -3.06
N LEU A 142 7.97 5.22 -3.30
CA LEU A 142 6.99 5.50 -2.26
C LEU A 142 5.64 4.88 -2.60
N VAL A 143 4.95 4.43 -1.55
CA VAL A 143 3.53 4.09 -1.57
C VAL A 143 2.84 4.95 -0.52
N CYS A 144 1.96 5.85 -0.97
CA CYS A 144 1.37 6.87 -0.09
C CYS A 144 -0.15 6.73 0.01
N GLY A 145 -0.66 6.69 1.24
CA GLY A 145 -2.06 6.40 1.55
C GLY A 145 -2.80 7.54 2.20
N THR A 146 -4.07 7.71 1.87
CA THR A 146 -4.92 8.72 2.52
C THR A 146 -6.41 8.37 2.53
N PRO A 147 -7.17 8.65 3.60
CA PRO A 147 -8.63 8.57 3.57
C PRO A 147 -9.23 9.77 2.82
N THR A 148 -10.55 9.77 2.68
CA THR A 148 -11.31 10.95 2.28
C THR A 148 -12.34 11.26 3.35
N TRP A 149 -12.27 12.47 3.92
CA TRP A 149 -13.23 12.94 4.92
C TRP A 149 -13.94 14.22 4.47
N ASN A 150 -13.19 15.28 4.13
CA ASN A 150 -13.71 16.61 3.77
C ASN A 150 -14.35 16.60 2.37
N THR A 151 -15.47 15.89 2.30
CA THR A 151 -16.10 15.47 1.05
C THR A 151 -16.76 16.66 0.35
N GLY A 152 -16.47 16.82 -0.94
CA GLY A 152 -16.94 17.97 -1.72
C GLY A 152 -16.08 19.22 -1.61
N ALA A 153 -15.01 19.21 -0.79
CA ALA A 153 -14.04 20.29 -0.75
C ALA A 153 -13.18 20.35 -2.03
N ASP A 154 -12.56 21.51 -2.26
CA ASP A 154 -11.64 21.77 -3.38
C ASP A 154 -10.18 21.42 -3.04
N THR A 155 -9.83 21.39 -1.77
CA THR A 155 -8.53 20.99 -1.22
C THR A 155 -8.70 20.39 0.17
N GLU A 156 -7.63 19.85 0.74
CA GLU A 156 -7.56 19.39 2.13
C GLU A 156 -8.60 18.30 2.45
N ARG A 157 -8.58 17.23 1.65
CA ARG A 157 -9.59 16.18 1.68
C ARG A 157 -9.30 15.06 2.66
N SER A 158 -8.06 14.94 3.13
CA SER A 158 -7.68 13.78 3.93
C SER A 158 -8.16 13.89 5.37
N GLY A 159 -8.26 15.09 5.95
CA GLY A 159 -8.45 15.27 7.39
C GLY A 159 -7.29 14.69 8.21
N THR A 160 -6.08 14.67 7.65
CA THR A 160 -4.84 14.13 8.26
C THR A 160 -3.68 15.09 8.00
N GLY A 161 -2.50 14.82 8.57
CA GLY A 161 -1.32 15.69 8.40
C GLY A 161 -0.88 15.93 6.96
N TRP A 162 -1.32 15.08 6.03
CA TRP A 162 -1.16 15.30 4.60
C TRP A 162 -1.67 16.66 4.14
N ASP A 163 -2.85 17.07 4.61
CA ASP A 163 -3.47 18.35 4.22
C ASP A 163 -2.58 19.54 4.58
N GLU A 164 -1.89 19.51 5.73
CA GLU A 164 -0.91 20.54 6.09
C GLU A 164 0.39 20.41 5.28
N ILE A 165 0.89 19.18 5.13
CA ILE A 165 2.19 18.88 4.53
C ILE A 165 2.25 19.31 3.06
N TYR A 166 1.17 19.10 2.30
CA TYR A 166 1.08 19.46 0.88
C TYR A 166 1.41 20.94 0.64
N TYR A 167 0.92 21.83 1.50
CA TYR A 167 1.01 23.28 1.32
C TYR A 167 2.15 23.95 2.10
N THR A 168 2.89 23.18 2.91
CA THR A 168 3.94 23.73 3.78
C THR A 168 5.34 23.18 3.50
N SER A 169 5.49 21.86 3.44
CA SER A 169 6.80 21.19 3.45
C SER A 169 7.09 20.42 2.17
N MET A 170 6.05 20.02 1.42
CA MET A 170 6.22 19.25 0.19
C MET A 170 6.77 20.05 -1.00
N GLN A 171 6.51 21.36 -1.07
CA GLN A 171 6.87 22.16 -2.25
C GLN A 171 8.38 22.33 -2.47
N ASP A 172 9.18 22.19 -1.41
CA ASP A 172 10.64 22.36 -1.46
C ASP A 172 11.39 21.00 -1.62
N LEU A 173 10.66 19.90 -1.83
CA LEU A 173 11.24 18.56 -1.92
C LEU A 173 11.86 18.26 -3.30
N ASP A 174 13.13 17.85 -3.31
CA ASP A 174 13.78 17.28 -4.50
C ASP A 174 13.48 15.77 -4.62
N ILE A 175 12.24 15.46 -5.03
CA ILE A 175 11.77 14.08 -5.26
C ILE A 175 11.36 13.82 -6.71
N ALA A 176 11.66 14.73 -7.62
CA ALA A 176 11.38 14.57 -9.05
C ALA A 176 12.02 13.27 -9.60
N GLY A 177 11.27 12.54 -10.40
CA GLY A 177 11.69 11.25 -10.96
C GLY A 177 11.59 10.06 -10.00
N LYS A 178 11.30 10.28 -8.71
CA LYS A 178 11.01 9.19 -7.75
C LYS A 178 9.73 8.48 -8.17
N LYS A 179 9.68 7.15 -8.00
CA LYS A 179 8.48 6.37 -8.29
C LYS A 179 7.52 6.47 -7.12
N VAL A 180 6.27 6.81 -7.42
CA VAL A 180 5.23 6.96 -6.41
C VAL A 180 3.97 6.24 -6.86
N ALA A 181 3.39 5.46 -5.97
CA ALA A 181 2.05 4.93 -6.13
C ALA A 181 1.19 5.43 -4.96
N VAL A 182 -0.09 5.70 -5.21
CA VAL A 182 -1.00 6.16 -4.17
C VAL A 182 -2.13 5.16 -3.95
N PHE A 183 -2.60 5.07 -2.72
CA PHE A 183 -3.83 4.35 -2.38
C PHE A 183 -4.73 5.25 -1.55
N GLY A 184 -6.03 4.99 -1.58
CA GLY A 184 -6.96 5.76 -0.77
C GLY A 184 -8.20 5.01 -0.35
N LEU A 185 -8.74 5.46 0.77
CA LEU A 185 -9.94 4.91 1.36
C LEU A 185 -11.09 5.90 1.19
N GLY A 186 -12.25 5.38 0.80
CA GLY A 186 -13.49 6.14 0.72
C GLY A 186 -14.69 5.27 1.07
N ASP A 187 -15.84 5.90 1.25
CA ASP A 187 -17.13 5.20 1.43
C ASP A 187 -17.97 5.45 0.17
N SER A 188 -18.02 4.42 -0.65
CA SER A 188 -18.62 4.42 -1.99
C SER A 188 -20.14 4.53 -1.96
N VAL A 189 -20.78 4.11 -0.87
CA VAL A 189 -22.23 4.12 -0.71
C VAL A 189 -22.73 5.46 -0.16
N SER A 190 -22.07 6.00 0.87
CA SER A 190 -22.49 7.26 1.49
C SER A 190 -22.01 8.49 0.73
N TYR A 191 -20.88 8.36 0.00
CA TYR A 191 -20.21 9.47 -0.69
C TYR A 191 -19.86 9.10 -2.14
N SER A 192 -20.81 8.49 -2.87
CA SER A 192 -20.63 7.99 -4.23
C SER A 192 -20.16 9.05 -5.24
N GLU A 193 -20.50 10.33 -5.05
CA GLU A 193 -20.12 11.45 -5.94
C GLU A 193 -18.69 11.99 -5.68
N ASN A 194 -18.07 11.55 -4.58
CA ASN A 194 -16.75 11.99 -4.12
C ASN A 194 -15.88 10.82 -3.65
N TYR A 195 -16.07 9.65 -4.27
CA TYR A 195 -15.49 8.41 -3.79
C TYR A 195 -13.96 8.49 -3.81
N ALA A 196 -13.35 8.44 -2.62
CA ALA A 196 -11.91 8.49 -2.41
C ALA A 196 -11.21 9.71 -3.06
N ASP A 197 -11.86 10.87 -3.12
CA ASP A 197 -11.31 12.10 -3.72
C ASP A 197 -9.93 12.50 -3.15
N GLY A 198 -9.65 12.21 -1.88
CA GLY A 198 -8.34 12.47 -1.26
C GLY A 198 -7.18 11.73 -1.94
N CYS A 199 -7.44 10.55 -2.50
CA CYS A 199 -6.45 9.81 -3.29
C CYS A 199 -6.06 10.57 -4.57
N GLY A 200 -7.03 11.23 -5.19
CA GLY A 200 -6.80 12.07 -6.37
C GLY A 200 -5.96 13.29 -6.06
N GLU A 201 -6.23 13.97 -4.94
CA GLU A 201 -5.42 15.11 -4.49
C GLU A 201 -3.98 14.70 -4.17
N LEU A 202 -3.80 13.59 -3.43
CA LEU A 202 -2.47 13.05 -3.13
C LEU A 202 -1.69 12.67 -4.40
N HIS A 203 -2.38 12.10 -5.40
CA HIS A 203 -1.77 11.81 -6.70
C HIS A 203 -1.27 13.08 -7.40
N ASP A 204 -2.11 14.11 -7.47
CA ASP A 204 -1.80 15.36 -8.16
C ASP A 204 -0.60 16.05 -7.51
N VAL A 205 -0.53 16.10 -6.18
CA VAL A 205 0.61 16.67 -5.45
C VAL A 205 1.93 16.00 -5.83
N PHE A 206 2.00 14.66 -5.80
CA PHE A 206 3.23 13.96 -6.18
C PHE A 206 3.55 14.09 -7.67
N SER A 207 2.53 14.09 -8.52
CA SER A 207 2.68 14.29 -9.97
C SER A 207 3.27 15.67 -10.27
N ASP A 208 2.79 16.72 -9.62
CA ASP A 208 3.24 18.10 -9.81
C ASP A 208 4.68 18.32 -9.29
N LEU A 209 5.12 17.54 -8.30
CA LEU A 209 6.52 17.46 -7.87
C LEU A 209 7.42 16.69 -8.86
N GLY A 210 6.87 16.23 -9.99
CA GLY A 210 7.61 15.54 -11.04
C GLY A 210 7.90 14.07 -10.75
N CYS A 211 7.18 13.45 -9.82
CA CYS A 211 7.29 12.02 -9.56
C CYS A 211 6.78 11.18 -10.75
N VAL A 212 7.32 9.97 -10.88
CA VAL A 212 6.81 8.98 -11.84
C VAL A 212 5.68 8.21 -11.16
N MET A 213 4.45 8.56 -11.52
CA MET A 213 3.24 7.95 -10.93
C MET A 213 2.98 6.56 -11.51
N LEU A 214 2.76 5.59 -10.62
CA LEU A 214 2.47 4.18 -10.91
C LEU A 214 1.16 3.74 -10.25
N GLY A 215 0.67 2.55 -10.60
CA GLY A 215 -0.41 1.88 -9.88
C GLY A 215 -1.81 2.27 -10.30
N TYR A 216 -2.03 2.68 -11.55
CA TYR A 216 -3.37 2.99 -12.05
C TYR A 216 -4.24 1.73 -12.11
N THR A 217 -5.41 1.74 -11.48
CA THR A 217 -6.31 0.57 -11.38
C THR A 217 -7.58 0.72 -12.21
N SER A 218 -8.23 -0.41 -12.55
CA SER A 218 -9.53 -0.40 -13.23
C SER A 218 -10.62 0.12 -12.29
N GLN A 219 -11.62 0.80 -12.85
CA GLN A 219 -12.86 1.14 -12.14
C GLN A 219 -13.83 -0.05 -12.05
N GLU A 220 -13.57 -1.14 -12.76
CA GLU A 220 -14.43 -2.32 -12.76
C GLU A 220 -14.51 -2.95 -11.37
N GLY A 221 -15.74 -3.24 -10.93
CA GLY A 221 -16.00 -3.83 -9.62
C GLY A 221 -16.09 -2.84 -8.47
N TYR A 222 -16.15 -1.54 -8.74
CA TYR A 222 -16.47 -0.49 -7.79
C TYR A 222 -17.86 0.08 -8.04
N GLN A 223 -18.53 0.55 -6.98
CA GLN A 223 -19.82 1.25 -7.07
C GLN A 223 -19.66 2.72 -6.69
N HIS A 224 -19.53 3.62 -7.67
CA HIS A 224 -19.44 5.06 -7.44
C HIS A 224 -20.12 5.82 -8.57
N ASP A 225 -20.48 7.07 -8.32
CA ASP A 225 -21.01 7.99 -9.33
C ASP A 225 -19.91 8.89 -9.89
N SER A 226 -19.01 9.37 -9.03
CA SER A 226 -17.91 10.27 -9.40
C SER A 226 -16.75 10.16 -8.40
N SER A 227 -15.54 10.47 -8.88
CA SER A 227 -14.33 10.49 -8.07
C SER A 227 -13.27 11.37 -8.73
N LYS A 228 -12.61 12.22 -7.94
CA LYS A 228 -11.43 13.00 -8.32
C LYS A 228 -10.18 12.14 -8.50
N ALA A 229 -10.21 10.87 -8.11
CA ALA A 229 -9.15 9.91 -8.38
C ALA A 229 -9.20 9.32 -9.80
N ILE A 230 -10.18 9.69 -10.64
CA ILE A 230 -10.29 9.18 -12.02
C ILE A 230 -9.30 9.90 -12.95
N ARG A 231 -8.55 9.13 -13.74
CA ARG A 231 -7.65 9.59 -14.81
C ARG A 231 -7.96 8.80 -16.08
N GLY A 232 -8.74 9.41 -16.97
CA GLY A 232 -9.27 8.73 -18.15
C GLY A 232 -10.27 7.65 -17.77
N ASP A 233 -9.98 6.39 -18.08
CA ASP A 233 -10.83 5.22 -17.78
C ASP A 233 -10.41 4.49 -16.49
N LYS A 234 -9.37 4.94 -15.80
CA LYS A 234 -8.79 4.29 -14.62
C LYS A 234 -8.85 5.18 -13.37
N PHE A 235 -8.68 4.58 -12.20
CA PHE A 235 -8.26 5.31 -11.01
C PHE A 235 -6.76 5.56 -11.03
N CYS A 236 -6.32 6.65 -10.41
CA CYS A 236 -4.92 7.07 -10.28
C CYS A 236 -4.12 6.30 -9.22
N GLY A 237 -4.74 5.32 -8.57
CA GLY A 237 -4.18 4.52 -7.50
C GLY A 237 -5.08 3.34 -7.13
N LEU A 238 -4.76 2.67 -6.03
CA LEU A 238 -5.63 1.66 -5.44
C LEU A 238 -6.69 2.31 -4.54
N LEU A 239 -7.97 2.15 -4.89
CA LEU A 239 -9.06 2.58 -4.03
C LEU A 239 -9.60 1.40 -3.21
N LEU A 240 -9.89 1.67 -1.94
CA LEU A 240 -10.42 0.71 -0.98
C LEU A 240 -11.64 1.30 -0.28
N ASP A 241 -12.53 0.43 0.18
CA ASP A 241 -13.72 0.80 0.93
C ASP A 241 -13.86 -0.15 2.12
N ALA A 242 -13.43 0.33 3.29
CA ALA A 242 -13.44 -0.43 4.53
C ALA A 242 -14.85 -0.52 5.17
N VAL A 243 -15.86 0.15 4.60
CA VAL A 243 -17.22 0.19 5.13
C VAL A 243 -18.14 -0.75 4.36
N ASN A 244 -18.03 -0.76 3.03
CA ASN A 244 -18.96 -1.46 2.15
C ASN A 244 -18.34 -2.65 1.41
N GLU A 245 -17.02 -2.63 1.20
CA GLU A 245 -16.31 -3.64 0.40
C GLU A 245 -15.09 -4.21 1.15
N GLU A 246 -15.16 -4.32 2.48
CA GLU A 246 -14.03 -4.76 3.32
C GLU A 246 -13.48 -6.13 2.87
N ASP A 247 -14.37 -7.05 2.49
CA ASP A 247 -14.05 -8.41 2.03
C ASP A 247 -13.21 -8.45 0.73
N LEU A 248 -13.17 -7.34 -0.03
CA LEU A 248 -12.39 -7.23 -1.27
C LEU A 248 -11.00 -6.65 -1.04
N THR A 249 -10.69 -6.16 0.16
CA THR A 249 -9.46 -5.43 0.47
C THR A 249 -8.21 -6.28 0.22
N ASP A 250 -8.16 -7.49 0.79
CA ASP A 250 -6.98 -8.36 0.71
C ASP A 250 -6.64 -8.73 -0.75
N GLU A 251 -7.68 -9.07 -1.55
CA GLU A 251 -7.50 -9.42 -2.96
C GLU A 251 -7.02 -8.20 -3.77
N ARG A 252 -7.63 -7.03 -3.56
CA ARG A 252 -7.26 -5.80 -4.26
C ARG A 252 -5.81 -5.39 -3.92
N VAL A 253 -5.42 -5.44 -2.66
CA VAL A 253 -4.05 -5.15 -2.21
C VAL A 253 -3.05 -6.10 -2.85
N SER A 254 -3.28 -7.42 -2.79
CA SER A 254 -2.36 -8.41 -3.36
C SER A 254 -2.18 -8.26 -4.87
N ASN A 255 -3.29 -8.03 -5.58
CA ASN A 255 -3.27 -7.80 -7.02
C ASN A 255 -2.53 -6.50 -7.38
N TRP A 256 -2.76 -5.44 -6.61
CA TRP A 256 -2.14 -4.15 -6.88
C TRP A 256 -0.64 -4.17 -6.61
N VAL A 257 -0.17 -4.79 -5.53
CA VAL A 257 1.27 -4.96 -5.29
C VAL A 257 1.91 -5.77 -6.42
N SER A 258 1.25 -6.84 -6.88
CA SER A 258 1.71 -7.62 -8.03
C SER A 258 1.80 -6.78 -9.31
N GLN A 259 0.88 -5.83 -9.51
CA GLN A 259 0.92 -4.86 -10.61
C GLN A 259 2.09 -3.89 -10.44
N LEU A 260 2.28 -3.28 -9.27
CA LEU A 260 3.37 -2.33 -9.01
C LEU A 260 4.75 -2.95 -9.26
N MET A 261 4.92 -4.22 -8.90
CA MET A 261 6.14 -4.98 -9.22
C MET A 261 6.37 -5.11 -10.72
N GLN A 262 5.32 -5.35 -11.52
CA GLN A 262 5.40 -5.44 -12.98
C GLN A 262 5.63 -4.08 -13.64
N GLU A 263 5.10 -3.02 -13.05
CA GLU A 263 5.34 -1.63 -13.45
C GLU A 263 6.73 -1.12 -13.04
N GLY A 264 7.50 -1.95 -12.34
CA GLY A 264 8.89 -1.67 -12.02
C GLY A 264 9.05 -0.73 -10.83
N ILE A 265 8.17 -0.77 -9.82
CA ILE A 265 8.32 0.06 -8.61
C ILE A 265 9.69 -0.12 -7.93
N LEU A 266 10.33 -1.29 -8.11
CA LEU A 266 11.67 -1.60 -7.59
C LEU A 266 12.83 -1.28 -8.53
N ASP A 267 12.59 -0.85 -9.78
CA ASP A 267 13.69 -0.61 -10.71
C ASP A 267 14.40 0.70 -10.35
N THR A 268 15.70 0.61 -10.06
CA THR A 268 16.54 1.73 -9.61
C THR A 268 17.08 2.62 -10.75
N ASN A 269 16.73 2.34 -12.00
CA ASN A 269 17.12 3.16 -13.14
C ASN A 269 16.06 4.22 -13.44
N GLY A 270 16.24 5.41 -12.86
CA GLY A 270 15.62 6.64 -13.35
C GLY A 270 16.11 6.95 -14.76
N GLY A 271 15.36 6.49 -15.77
CA GLY A 271 15.72 6.67 -17.17
C GLY A 271 14.52 6.47 -18.09
N ALA A 272 13.85 7.59 -18.38
CA ALA A 272 12.98 7.84 -19.54
C ALA A 272 12.25 6.62 -20.14
N VAL A 273 11.01 6.40 -19.72
CA VAL A 273 10.04 5.64 -20.50
C VAL A 273 9.00 6.63 -21.06
N ALA A 274 8.61 6.39 -22.31
CA ALA A 274 8.09 7.35 -23.27
C ALA A 274 6.92 8.23 -22.80
N SER A 275 7.08 9.53 -23.04
CA SER A 275 6.04 10.55 -23.04
C SER A 275 4.82 10.10 -23.86
N ALA A 276 3.71 9.87 -23.17
CA ALA A 276 2.39 10.08 -23.74
C ALA A 276 1.95 11.47 -23.28
N THR A 277 1.90 12.40 -24.22
CA THR A 277 1.51 13.80 -24.02
C THR A 277 0.05 13.87 -23.58
N PRO A 278 -0.31 14.54 -22.47
CA PRO A 278 -1.66 15.06 -22.30
C PRO A 278 -1.76 16.42 -22.99
N ALA A 279 -2.84 16.60 -23.73
CA ALA A 279 -3.15 17.83 -24.43
C ALA A 279 -3.33 18.99 -23.46
N GLU A 280 -2.62 20.06 -23.76
CA GLU A 280 -2.76 21.42 -23.24
C GLU A 280 -4.18 21.94 -23.47
N VAL A 281 -4.87 22.36 -22.39
CA VAL A 281 -5.93 23.36 -22.45
C VAL A 281 -5.74 24.35 -21.30
N ALA A 282 -5.44 25.58 -21.69
CA ALA A 282 -5.21 26.75 -20.85
C ALA A 282 -6.51 27.25 -20.13
N PRO A 283 -6.39 28.13 -19.12
CA PRO A 283 -7.30 28.20 -17.98
C PRO A 283 -8.46 29.19 -18.15
N ALA A 284 -9.51 29.02 -17.35
CA ALA A 284 -10.52 30.04 -17.10
C ALA A 284 -10.39 30.57 -15.67
N VAL A 285 -10.06 31.87 -15.59
CA VAL A 285 -9.94 32.71 -14.40
C VAL A 285 -11.32 33.01 -13.82
N VAL A 286 -11.49 32.92 -12.50
CA VAL A 286 -12.43 33.77 -11.75
C VAL A 286 -11.82 34.08 -10.37
N GLU A 287 -11.53 35.37 -10.14
CA GLU A 287 -11.21 35.97 -8.84
C GLU A 287 -12.53 36.28 -8.10
N ASP A 288 -12.61 36.09 -6.77
CA ASP A 288 -12.88 37.19 -5.82
C ASP A 288 -12.81 36.75 -4.34
N GLU A 289 -11.98 37.50 -3.60
CA GLU A 289 -12.08 37.98 -2.20
C GLU A 289 -12.19 37.01 -1.00
N ALA A 290 -11.12 37.03 -0.19
CA ALA A 290 -11.08 36.64 1.22
C ALA A 290 -11.93 37.56 2.12
N PRO A 291 -12.14 37.18 3.40
CA PRO A 291 -11.64 38.08 4.43
C PRO A 291 -10.92 37.39 5.61
N VAL A 292 -10.19 38.24 6.33
CA VAL A 292 -9.13 37.99 7.33
C VAL A 292 -9.65 37.88 8.77
N PHE A 293 -9.09 36.91 9.52
CA PHE A 293 -8.77 36.76 10.97
C PHE A 293 -9.56 37.49 12.10
N VAL A 294 -9.92 36.72 13.15
CA VAL A 294 -9.96 37.19 14.57
C VAL A 294 -9.57 36.06 15.55
N ASP A 295 -8.41 36.26 16.21
CA ASP A 295 -7.91 35.92 17.57
C ASP A 295 -8.18 34.55 18.26
N PRO A 296 -7.16 33.86 18.86
CA PRO A 296 -7.23 32.49 19.37
C PRO A 296 -7.31 32.42 20.90
N VAL A 297 -8.49 32.27 21.49
CA VAL A 297 -8.68 31.69 22.84
C VAL A 297 -10.10 31.14 22.96
N LEU A 298 -10.31 29.84 22.66
CA LEU A 298 -11.38 29.06 23.33
C LEU A 298 -11.17 27.54 23.18
N ALA A 299 -9.96 27.05 23.45
CA ALA A 299 -9.66 25.61 23.48
C ALA A 299 -9.91 24.97 24.87
N GLN A 300 -10.81 25.52 25.70
CA GLN A 300 -11.00 25.02 27.07
C GLN A 300 -12.46 24.94 27.56
N GLU A 301 -13.46 24.98 26.68
CA GLU A 301 -14.87 24.95 27.11
C GLU A 301 -15.78 24.04 26.25
N ILE A 302 -15.26 22.90 25.80
CA ILE A 302 -16.09 21.79 25.29
C ILE A 302 -15.66 20.50 25.99
N MET A 303 -15.91 20.46 27.31
CA MET A 303 -16.08 19.22 28.06
C MET A 303 -17.43 19.37 28.75
N ASN A 304 -18.49 18.83 28.12
CA ASN A 304 -19.74 18.36 28.74
C ASN A 304 -20.71 17.88 27.64
N GLU A 305 -20.73 16.56 27.43
CA GLU A 305 -21.87 15.72 27.05
C GLU A 305 -22.98 16.37 26.20
N VAL A 306 -22.78 16.52 24.88
CA VAL A 306 -23.86 16.62 23.88
C VAL A 306 -23.30 16.11 22.55
N LYS A 307 -23.98 15.16 21.90
CA LYS A 307 -23.79 14.90 20.45
C LYS A 307 -23.76 16.27 19.74
N PRO A 308 -22.65 16.74 19.14
CA PRO A 308 -22.67 18.06 18.57
C PRO A 308 -23.70 18.07 17.44
N GLU A 309 -24.71 18.92 17.59
CA GLU A 309 -25.77 19.06 16.60
C GLU A 309 -25.13 19.35 15.24
N GLY A 310 -25.40 18.48 14.27
CA GLY A 310 -24.86 18.61 12.93
C GLY A 310 -23.63 17.75 12.61
N TYR A 311 -23.15 16.88 13.50
CA TYR A 311 -22.08 15.91 13.17
C TYR A 311 -22.59 14.47 13.05
N ARG A 312 -22.09 13.74 12.05
CA ARG A 312 -22.30 12.30 11.83
C ARG A 312 -21.08 11.53 12.35
N SER A 313 -21.33 10.52 13.19
CA SER A 313 -20.30 9.63 13.74
C SER A 313 -20.01 8.46 12.80
N HIS A 314 -18.73 8.19 12.57
CA HIS A 314 -18.19 7.04 11.85
C HIS A 314 -17.23 6.28 12.78
N TYR A 315 -17.72 5.20 13.38
CA TYR A 315 -16.98 4.41 14.36
C TYR A 315 -16.21 3.27 13.71
N ASN A 316 -14.91 3.18 13.99
CA ASN A 316 -14.12 1.99 13.68
C ASN A 316 -13.97 1.12 14.93
N PRO A 317 -14.62 -0.07 14.99
CA PRO A 317 -14.54 -0.98 16.14
C PRO A 317 -13.18 -1.68 16.29
N ARG A 318 -12.33 -1.67 15.25
CA ARG A 318 -10.99 -2.29 15.30
C ARG A 318 -9.99 -1.42 16.03
N THR A 319 -10.04 -0.11 15.81
CA THR A 319 -9.14 0.87 16.45
C THR A 319 -9.75 1.55 17.67
N ASP A 320 -11.03 1.31 17.94
CA ASP A 320 -11.80 1.99 18.97
C ASP A 320 -11.75 3.52 18.85
N LYS A 321 -11.95 4.03 17.63
CA LYS A 321 -11.96 5.48 17.33
C LYS A 321 -13.23 5.86 16.58
N THR A 322 -13.78 7.03 16.87
CA THR A 322 -14.92 7.62 16.15
C THR A 322 -14.48 8.91 15.47
N MET A 323 -14.68 8.99 14.15
CA MET A 323 -14.60 10.25 13.42
C MET A 323 -15.97 10.91 13.37
N TRP A 324 -16.00 12.19 13.67
CA TRP A 324 -17.18 13.03 13.60
C TRP A 324 -17.02 13.95 12.41
N ILE A 325 -17.94 13.89 11.44
CA ILE A 325 -17.95 14.81 10.28
C ILE A 325 -19.18 15.70 10.37
N SER A 326 -19.03 17.00 10.16
CA SER A 326 -20.15 17.92 10.03
C SER A 326 -21.08 17.55 8.87
N ALA A 327 -22.34 17.99 8.95
CA ALA A 327 -23.36 17.68 7.96
C ALA A 327 -23.08 18.32 6.59
N ASP A 328 -22.29 19.39 6.56
CA ASP A 328 -21.77 20.02 5.35
C ASP A 328 -20.43 19.44 4.87
N GLY A 329 -19.88 18.44 5.60
CA GLY A 329 -18.63 17.76 5.25
C GLY A 329 -17.36 18.55 5.55
N ARG A 330 -17.47 19.81 6.01
CA ARG A 330 -16.37 20.78 6.04
C ARG A 330 -15.53 20.80 7.30
N SER A 331 -15.97 20.12 8.35
CA SER A 331 -15.20 20.01 9.59
C SER A 331 -15.31 18.63 10.15
N SER A 332 -14.20 18.16 10.72
CA SER A 332 -14.14 16.85 11.33
C SER A 332 -13.20 16.80 12.53
N TYR A 333 -13.49 15.89 13.45
CA TYR A 333 -12.62 15.61 14.60
C TYR A 333 -12.74 14.14 15.03
N VAL A 334 -11.71 13.62 15.69
CA VAL A 334 -11.65 12.23 16.16
C VAL A 334 -11.79 12.17 17.67
N THR A 335 -12.53 11.19 18.17
CA THR A 335 -12.57 10.79 19.59
C THR A 335 -12.20 9.31 19.74
N GLU A 336 -11.69 8.93 20.91
CA GLU A 336 -11.55 7.52 21.29
C GLU A 336 -12.91 6.95 21.76
N GLY A 337 -13.14 5.66 21.55
CA GLY A 337 -14.38 4.98 21.90
C GLY A 337 -15.49 5.09 20.86
N GLY A 338 -16.54 4.28 21.03
CA GLY A 338 -17.75 4.32 20.22
C GLY A 338 -18.67 5.52 20.54
N PRO A 339 -19.54 5.94 19.61
CA PRO A 339 -20.44 7.06 19.83
C PRO A 339 -21.37 6.80 21.03
N GLY A 340 -21.30 7.68 22.04
CA GLY A 340 -22.05 7.54 23.28
C GLY A 340 -21.35 6.76 24.40
N HIS A 341 -20.09 6.37 24.21
CA HIS A 341 -19.18 5.97 25.28
C HIS A 341 -18.33 7.18 25.71
N GLU A 342 -18.97 8.18 26.31
CA GLU A 342 -18.29 9.22 27.10
C GLU A 342 -18.78 9.13 28.55
#